data_AF-A0A847EM51-F1
#
_entry.id   AF-A0A847EM51-F1
#
_cell.length_a   1.000
_cell.length_b   1.000
_cell.length_c   1.000
_cell.angle_alpha   90.00
_cell.angle_beta   90.00
_cell.angle_gamma   90.00
#
_symmetry.space_group_name_H-M   'P 1'
#
loop_
_entity.id
_entity.type
_entity.pdbx_description
1 polymer ?
#
loop_
_entity_poly.entity_id
_entity_poly.type
_entity_poly.pdbx_seq_one_letter_code
_entity_poly.pdbx_strand_id
1 'polypeptide(L)'
;MDASTAAINLRLALIGQPMVDADDFTSDTTIAPLLARQREMSRRLSDRLSPTDQRIQDFLDDYLAGAAASVDLPRRTLVLDQPGLARQLSLPVDADEFSSDLLSSYRLVNGVLHNPANDRRTTAGVFHIAEGGLPIPDDKIAVDRDVASRIFAAAFTPPTDALRLPWSSTSDRPAECFVSLLLRPLVVPAVEGVTPDRSLEVRFIVPGGMVANLDFVESIFGNGGDPYLPEHDASLDPEHWTGHTGLVVLAPHLVALTKKELGLPHVSEATERQKRDGQCWESEDERYNGGQAFKLCLRDARGVIATVIADNYFGYCKKEVKTQISYSANLLGNAEEEHAGGAVVFPAYNLGREWTDDRTPASHTVADVVARDPEAWLPQREGHAEHAEWDHLVLVPAGASFSLGNRTVTWAGPDGEASIPLSAGQTYLLPNGYRVHAKHRETDRTQWHLVGTSPEPTHCHKPATVSGGGKSEISKSILDAFQFGSIWVSNLTEDMDHVQRLVDGDYSHRFADPDRNGRDHRPILSPERSLGSVIKLMTPSPSFSD
;
A
#
# COMPACT_ATOMS: atom_id res chain seq x y z
N MET A 1 -35.04 4.92 2.98
CA MET A 1 -33.85 4.84 2.13
C MET A 1 -32.58 4.88 2.99
N ASP A 2 -31.62 3.97 2.78
CA ASP A 2 -30.29 4.10 3.41
C ASP A 2 -29.61 5.39 2.91
N ALA A 3 -28.81 6.04 3.76
CA ALA A 3 -28.13 7.29 3.43
C ALA A 3 -27.21 7.14 2.19
N SER A 4 -26.68 5.94 1.99
CA SER A 4 -25.88 5.55 0.82
C SER A 4 -26.67 5.60 -0.50
N THR A 5 -27.85 4.98 -0.54
CA THR A 5 -28.74 4.93 -1.71
C THR A 5 -29.18 6.34 -2.13
N ALA A 6 -29.51 7.19 -1.15
CA ALA A 6 -29.89 8.57 -1.42
C ALA A 6 -28.73 9.38 -2.06
N ALA A 7 -27.51 9.18 -1.55
CA ALA A 7 -26.32 9.85 -2.06
C ALA A 7 -25.97 9.42 -3.50
N ILE A 8 -26.16 8.13 -3.84
CA ILE A 8 -25.95 7.60 -5.20
C ILE A 8 -27.01 8.12 -6.16
N ASN A 9 -28.30 8.02 -5.80
CA ASN A 9 -29.40 8.51 -6.63
C ASN A 9 -29.29 10.01 -6.93
N LEU A 10 -28.89 10.81 -5.94
CA LEU A 10 -28.63 12.24 -6.12
C LEU A 10 -27.58 12.49 -7.21
N ARG A 11 -26.45 11.77 -7.17
CA ARG A 11 -25.37 11.90 -8.15
C ARG A 11 -25.80 11.45 -9.54
N LEU A 12 -26.53 10.34 -9.64
CA LEU A 12 -27.10 9.86 -10.90
C LEU A 12 -28.06 10.90 -11.51
N ALA A 13 -28.93 11.49 -10.69
CA ALA A 13 -29.87 12.52 -11.13
C ALA A 13 -29.15 13.77 -11.67
N LEU A 14 -28.07 14.20 -11.02
CA LEU A 14 -27.28 15.37 -11.43
C LEU A 14 -26.62 15.20 -12.79
N ILE A 15 -26.20 13.98 -13.14
CA ILE A 15 -25.65 13.66 -14.46
C ILE A 15 -26.72 13.24 -15.48
N GLY A 16 -28.00 13.22 -15.06
CA GLY A 16 -29.15 12.91 -15.92
C GLY A 16 -29.36 11.41 -16.17
N GLN A 17 -28.80 10.55 -15.32
CA GLN A 17 -29.02 9.11 -15.35
C GLN A 17 -30.32 8.72 -14.60
N PRO A 18 -30.93 7.57 -14.93
CA PRO A 18 -32.03 7.01 -14.16
C PRO A 18 -31.67 6.81 -12.68
N MET A 19 -32.64 7.03 -11.80
CA MET A 19 -32.56 6.71 -10.37
C MET A 19 -33.23 5.36 -10.11
N VAL A 20 -32.77 4.65 -9.08
CA VAL A 20 -33.42 3.42 -8.59
C VAL A 20 -34.37 3.78 -7.45
N ASP A 21 -35.54 3.16 -7.39
CA ASP A 21 -36.59 3.43 -6.39
C ASP A 21 -36.89 4.93 -6.22
N ALA A 22 -37.07 5.59 -7.37
CA ALA A 22 -37.19 7.05 -7.47
C ALA A 22 -38.43 7.63 -6.77
N ASP A 23 -39.40 6.82 -6.34
CA ASP A 23 -40.66 7.29 -5.76
C ASP A 23 -40.43 8.14 -4.51
N ASP A 24 -39.49 7.75 -3.63
CA ASP A 24 -39.13 8.52 -2.43
C ASP A 24 -38.46 9.86 -2.80
N PHE A 25 -37.57 9.86 -3.80
CA PHE A 25 -36.82 11.07 -4.21
C PHE A 25 -37.67 12.06 -5.01
N THR A 26 -38.58 11.54 -5.83
CA THR A 26 -39.47 12.34 -6.69
C THR A 26 -40.70 12.84 -5.94
N SER A 27 -41.09 12.17 -4.86
CA SER A 27 -42.14 12.64 -3.94
C SER A 27 -41.62 13.60 -2.86
N ASP A 28 -40.29 13.70 -2.66
CA ASP A 28 -39.70 14.69 -1.76
C ASP A 28 -39.88 16.12 -2.31
N THR A 29 -40.90 16.78 -1.79
CA THR A 29 -41.28 18.17 -2.14
C THR A 29 -40.21 19.21 -1.83
N THR A 30 -39.15 18.87 -1.09
CA THR A 30 -38.04 19.77 -0.73
C THR A 30 -36.87 19.61 -1.69
N ILE A 31 -36.46 18.36 -1.98
CA ILE A 31 -35.24 18.07 -2.75
C ILE A 31 -35.49 18.09 -4.27
N ALA A 32 -36.59 17.48 -4.73
CA ALA A 32 -36.91 17.38 -6.15
C ALA A 32 -36.93 18.73 -6.92
N PRO A 33 -37.58 19.81 -6.42
CA PRO A 33 -37.59 21.09 -7.14
C PRO A 33 -36.22 21.77 -7.19
N LEU A 34 -35.37 21.57 -6.18
CA LEU A 34 -34.01 22.11 -6.16
C LEU A 34 -33.13 21.44 -7.21
N LEU A 35 -33.22 20.11 -7.34
CA LEU A 35 -32.50 19.37 -8.38
C LEU A 35 -32.98 19.73 -9.78
N ALA A 36 -34.28 19.84 -9.99
CA ALA A 36 -34.84 20.27 -11.27
C ALA A 36 -34.34 21.67 -11.65
N ARG A 37 -34.35 22.62 -10.70
CA ARG A 37 -33.81 23.97 -10.92
C ARG A 37 -32.31 23.95 -11.22
N GLN A 38 -31.51 23.21 -10.44
CA GLN A 38 -30.08 23.08 -10.67
C GLN A 38 -29.81 22.52 -12.07
N ARG A 39 -30.53 21.48 -12.50
CA ARG A 39 -30.39 20.89 -13.82
C ARG A 39 -30.64 21.89 -14.94
N GLU A 40 -31.67 22.73 -14.82
CA GLU A 40 -31.94 23.81 -15.80
C GLU A 40 -30.86 24.92 -15.76
N MET A 41 -30.32 25.22 -14.58
CA MET A 41 -29.20 26.16 -14.45
C MET A 41 -27.91 25.61 -15.07
N SER A 42 -27.62 24.32 -14.89
CA SER A 42 -26.44 23.66 -15.47
C SER A 42 -26.47 23.67 -17.00
N ARG A 43 -27.65 23.55 -17.64
CA ARG A 43 -27.79 23.65 -19.11
C ARG A 43 -27.37 25.00 -19.70
N ARG A 44 -27.24 26.06 -18.88
CA ARG A 44 -26.76 27.38 -19.32
C ARG A 44 -25.24 27.43 -19.45
N LEU A 45 -24.54 26.51 -18.80
CA LEU A 45 -23.09 26.36 -18.89
C LEU A 45 -22.80 25.26 -19.92
N SER A 46 -21.77 25.45 -20.75
CA SER A 46 -21.21 24.33 -21.51
C SER A 46 -20.66 23.29 -20.54
N ASP A 47 -20.81 22.00 -20.83
CA ASP A 47 -20.19 20.93 -20.02
C ASP A 47 -18.66 21.07 -20.10
N ARG A 48 -18.09 21.75 -19.09
CA ARG A 48 -16.65 21.98 -18.94
C ARG A 48 -16.00 20.74 -18.35
N LEU A 49 -14.78 20.47 -18.76
CA LEU A 49 -13.94 19.47 -18.12
C LEU A 49 -13.44 20.00 -16.77
N SER A 50 -13.14 19.10 -15.84
CA SER A 50 -12.37 19.44 -14.64
C SER A 50 -10.98 19.97 -15.04
N PRO A 51 -10.28 20.75 -14.18
CA PRO A 51 -8.93 21.21 -14.49
C PRO A 51 -7.97 20.06 -14.86
N THR A 52 -8.06 18.93 -14.15
CA THR A 52 -7.27 17.74 -14.46
C THR A 52 -7.62 17.15 -15.82
N ASP A 53 -8.92 16.98 -16.12
CA ASP A 53 -9.37 16.45 -17.42
C ASP A 53 -9.03 17.41 -18.56
N GLN A 54 -9.01 18.73 -18.32
CA GLN A 54 -8.60 19.73 -19.30
C GLN A 54 -7.13 19.59 -19.66
N ARG A 55 -6.23 19.44 -18.66
CA ARG A 55 -4.79 19.19 -18.91
C ARG A 55 -4.57 17.93 -19.77
N ILE A 56 -5.37 16.89 -19.52
CA ILE A 56 -5.32 15.63 -20.28
C ILE A 56 -5.84 15.86 -21.71
N GLN A 57 -6.97 16.55 -21.88
CA GLN A 57 -7.55 16.83 -23.18
C GLN A 57 -6.61 17.69 -24.04
N ASP A 58 -6.04 18.75 -23.47
CA ASP A 58 -5.08 19.63 -24.16
C ASP A 58 -3.86 18.82 -24.65
N PHE A 59 -3.36 17.89 -23.83
CA PHE A 59 -2.29 16.98 -24.23
C PHE A 59 -2.72 16.05 -25.37
N LEU A 60 -3.89 15.42 -25.29
CA LEU A 60 -4.39 14.51 -26.32
C LEU A 60 -4.61 15.23 -27.64
N ASP A 61 -5.19 16.41 -27.62
CA ASP A 61 -5.45 17.24 -28.81
C ASP A 61 -4.15 17.62 -29.52
N ASP A 62 -3.14 18.07 -28.78
CA ASP A 62 -1.83 18.41 -29.36
C ASP A 62 -1.06 17.15 -29.82
N TYR A 63 -1.01 16.10 -28.99
CA TYR A 63 -0.25 14.87 -29.30
C TYR A 63 -0.80 14.21 -30.58
N LEU A 64 -2.13 14.19 -30.72
CA LEU A 64 -2.85 13.60 -31.85
C LEU A 64 -3.23 14.62 -32.92
N ALA A 65 -2.64 15.81 -32.90
CA ALA A 65 -2.89 16.83 -33.92
C ALA A 65 -2.54 16.29 -35.32
N GLY A 66 -3.55 16.33 -36.20
CA GLY A 66 -3.47 15.81 -37.57
C GLY A 66 -3.41 14.28 -37.68
N ALA A 67 -3.70 13.54 -36.61
CA ALA A 67 -3.85 12.10 -36.65
C ALA A 67 -5.21 11.68 -37.23
N ALA A 68 -5.38 10.39 -37.48
CA ALA A 68 -6.57 9.84 -38.13
C ALA A 68 -7.89 9.97 -37.34
N ALA A 69 -7.85 10.14 -36.01
CA ALA A 69 -9.03 10.32 -35.18
C ALA A 69 -8.78 11.35 -34.07
N SER A 70 -9.81 12.11 -33.71
CA SER A 70 -9.83 12.92 -32.50
C SER A 70 -10.31 12.11 -31.30
N VAL A 71 -9.87 12.49 -30.10
CA VAL A 71 -10.20 11.79 -28.86
C VAL A 71 -10.80 12.81 -27.90
N ASP A 72 -12.06 12.66 -27.56
CA ASP A 72 -12.76 13.51 -26.61
C ASP A 72 -13.00 12.75 -25.29
N LEU A 73 -12.55 13.31 -24.17
CA LEU A 73 -12.88 12.77 -22.86
C LEU A 73 -14.39 12.90 -22.56
N PRO A 74 -14.99 11.95 -21.84
CA PRO A 74 -16.40 12.02 -21.48
C PRO A 74 -16.63 13.21 -20.54
N ARG A 75 -17.40 14.20 -21.01
CA ARG A 75 -17.73 15.41 -20.25
C ARG A 75 -18.68 15.15 -19.07
N ARG A 76 -19.34 13.98 -19.05
CA ARG A 76 -20.25 13.56 -17.98
C ARG A 76 -19.87 12.16 -17.54
N THR A 77 -19.26 12.08 -16.36
CA THR A 77 -18.99 10.83 -15.66
C THR A 77 -19.69 10.87 -14.30
N LEU A 78 -20.01 9.70 -13.75
CA LEU A 78 -20.32 9.59 -12.33
C LEU A 78 -19.01 9.74 -11.55
N VAL A 79 -18.80 10.89 -10.94
CA VAL A 79 -17.61 11.17 -10.13
C VAL A 79 -17.73 10.48 -8.78
N LEU A 80 -16.67 9.79 -8.37
CA LEU A 80 -16.53 9.17 -7.05
C LEU A 80 -15.80 10.13 -6.11
N ASP A 81 -16.51 11.13 -5.61
CA ASP A 81 -15.97 12.20 -4.77
C ASP A 81 -15.78 11.82 -3.29
N GLN A 82 -16.31 10.66 -2.87
CA GLN A 82 -16.25 10.20 -1.49
C GLN A 82 -15.82 8.73 -1.40
N PRO A 83 -15.01 8.38 -0.38
CA PRO A 83 -14.60 7.01 -0.17
C PRO A 83 -15.76 6.04 0.01
N GLY A 84 -15.66 4.85 -0.58
CA GLY A 84 -16.61 3.76 -0.42
C GLY A 84 -17.82 3.78 -1.36
N LEU A 85 -18.06 4.87 -2.10
CA LEU A 85 -19.10 4.91 -3.15
C LEU A 85 -18.84 3.86 -4.23
N ALA A 86 -17.58 3.69 -4.63
CA ALA A 86 -17.17 2.70 -5.62
C ALA A 86 -17.64 1.28 -5.24
N ARG A 87 -17.43 0.91 -3.96
CA ARG A 87 -17.79 -0.40 -3.41
C ARG A 87 -19.30 -0.61 -3.40
N GLN A 88 -20.06 0.40 -3.00
CA GLN A 88 -21.51 0.36 -3.02
C GLN A 88 -22.04 0.21 -4.44
N LEU A 89 -21.43 0.90 -5.41
CA LEU A 89 -21.83 0.84 -6.82
C LEU A 89 -21.54 -0.51 -7.49
N SER A 90 -20.70 -1.35 -6.87
CA SER A 90 -20.18 -2.59 -7.45
C SER A 90 -21.13 -3.79 -7.31
N LEU A 91 -22.25 -3.63 -6.62
CA LEU A 91 -23.30 -4.64 -6.46
C LEU A 91 -24.69 -4.00 -6.59
N PRO A 92 -25.71 -4.74 -7.06
CA PRO A 92 -27.09 -4.27 -7.11
C PRO A 92 -27.56 -3.76 -5.74
N VAL A 93 -28.40 -2.74 -5.76
CA VAL A 93 -28.94 -2.14 -4.52
C VAL A 93 -29.71 -3.14 -3.66
N ASP A 94 -30.28 -4.16 -4.28
CA ASP A 94 -31.21 -5.14 -3.71
C ASP A 94 -30.69 -6.59 -3.73
N ALA A 95 -29.42 -6.80 -4.10
CA ALA A 95 -28.84 -8.15 -4.18
C ALA A 95 -27.37 -8.20 -3.73
N ASP A 96 -26.95 -9.41 -3.35
CA ASP A 96 -25.57 -9.70 -2.93
C ASP A 96 -24.69 -10.23 -4.06
N GLU A 97 -25.23 -10.39 -5.27
CA GLU A 97 -24.53 -10.97 -6.42
C GLU A 97 -24.74 -10.12 -7.68
N PHE A 98 -23.69 -10.01 -8.49
CA PHE A 98 -23.71 -9.41 -9.82
C PHE A 98 -22.97 -10.28 -10.80
N SER A 99 -23.44 -10.35 -12.05
CA SER A 99 -22.72 -11.05 -13.12
C SER A 99 -22.87 -10.36 -14.46
N SER A 100 -21.76 -10.25 -15.18
CA SER A 100 -21.66 -9.85 -16.59
C SER A 100 -20.56 -10.65 -17.28
N ASP A 101 -20.43 -10.51 -18.60
CA ASP A 101 -19.32 -11.13 -19.36
C ASP A 101 -17.93 -10.63 -18.92
N LEU A 102 -17.87 -9.47 -18.26
CA LEU A 102 -16.63 -8.86 -17.80
C LEU A 102 -16.29 -9.24 -16.35
N LEU A 103 -17.28 -9.43 -15.49
CA LEU A 103 -17.08 -9.52 -14.05
C LEU A 103 -18.22 -10.24 -13.32
N SER A 104 -17.89 -11.15 -12.42
CA SER A 104 -18.82 -11.65 -11.39
C SER A 104 -18.43 -11.12 -10.01
N SER A 105 -19.39 -10.57 -9.26
CA SER A 105 -19.15 -9.94 -7.96
C SER A 105 -20.10 -10.46 -6.89
N TYR A 106 -19.60 -10.54 -5.64
CA TYR A 106 -20.33 -11.11 -4.51
C TYR A 106 -20.07 -10.32 -3.23
N ARG A 107 -21.12 -10.07 -2.44
CA ARG A 107 -21.00 -9.65 -1.05
C ARG A 107 -20.70 -10.88 -0.19
N LEU A 108 -19.63 -10.82 0.59
CA LEU A 108 -19.25 -11.86 1.52
C LEU A 108 -19.28 -11.33 2.96
N VAL A 109 -19.31 -12.25 3.93
CA VAL A 109 -19.28 -11.92 5.37
C VAL A 109 -18.03 -11.11 5.73
N ASN A 110 -16.92 -11.31 5.02
CA ASN A 110 -15.64 -10.66 5.26
C ASN A 110 -15.33 -9.50 4.29
N GLY A 111 -16.26 -9.11 3.41
CA GLY A 111 -16.04 -8.01 2.45
C GLY A 111 -16.71 -8.24 1.11
N VAL A 112 -15.99 -7.97 0.03
CA VAL A 112 -16.47 -8.13 -1.35
C VAL A 112 -15.50 -9.00 -2.15
N LEU A 113 -16.05 -9.83 -3.04
CA LEU A 113 -15.31 -10.66 -3.98
C LEU A 113 -15.63 -10.24 -5.40
N HIS A 114 -14.60 -10.12 -6.22
CA HIS A 114 -14.69 -9.78 -7.63
C HIS A 114 -13.85 -10.75 -8.46
N ASN A 115 -14.51 -11.49 -9.35
CA ASN A 115 -13.90 -12.44 -10.28
C ASN A 115 -14.01 -11.88 -11.71
N PRO A 116 -12.98 -11.20 -12.23
CA PRO A 116 -12.98 -10.67 -13.59
C PRO A 116 -12.89 -11.80 -14.62
N ALA A 117 -13.25 -11.51 -15.88
CA ALA A 117 -13.22 -12.48 -16.98
C ALA A 117 -11.86 -13.18 -17.14
N ASN A 118 -10.77 -12.43 -16.96
CA ASN A 118 -9.40 -12.96 -16.92
C ASN A 118 -8.88 -13.00 -15.48
N ASP A 119 -8.46 -14.17 -15.02
CA ASP A 119 -8.05 -14.42 -13.63
C ASP A 119 -6.62 -13.98 -13.28
N ARG A 120 -5.83 -13.61 -14.29
CA ARG A 120 -4.41 -13.29 -14.14
C ARG A 120 -3.91 -12.30 -15.18
N ARG A 121 -2.78 -11.69 -14.83
CA ARG A 121 -2.05 -10.75 -15.69
C ARG A 121 -1.07 -11.45 -16.63
N THR A 122 -0.98 -10.99 -17.86
CA THR A 122 0.07 -11.36 -18.82
C THR A 122 1.12 -10.25 -18.92
N THR A 123 2.37 -10.60 -19.25
CA THR A 123 3.46 -9.63 -19.45
C THR A 123 4.05 -9.64 -20.86
N ALA A 124 4.05 -10.80 -21.52
CA ALA A 124 4.56 -10.92 -22.88
C ALA A 124 3.60 -10.22 -23.85
N GLY A 125 4.10 -9.28 -24.66
CA GLY A 125 3.31 -8.62 -25.70
C GLY A 125 2.15 -7.75 -25.21
N VAL A 126 2.21 -7.23 -23.97
CA VAL A 126 1.10 -6.45 -23.38
C VAL A 126 1.36 -4.94 -23.41
N PHE A 127 2.62 -4.51 -23.32
CA PHE A 127 2.94 -3.08 -23.15
C PHE A 127 3.27 -2.43 -24.50
N HIS A 128 2.28 -1.69 -25.00
CA HIS A 128 2.35 -0.96 -26.25
C HIS A 128 2.51 0.53 -25.98
N ILE A 129 3.22 1.20 -26.87
CA ILE A 129 3.64 2.58 -26.71
C ILE A 129 3.46 3.28 -28.06
N ALA A 130 2.72 4.39 -28.06
CA ALA A 130 2.53 5.18 -29.26
C ALA A 130 3.80 5.92 -29.66
N GLU A 131 4.02 6.03 -30.97
CA GLU A 131 4.98 6.94 -31.59
C GLU A 131 4.56 8.40 -31.43
N GLY A 132 5.47 9.34 -31.71
CA GLY A 132 5.24 10.79 -31.59
C GLY A 132 5.60 11.43 -30.25
N GLY A 133 6.01 10.62 -29.27
CA GLY A 133 6.38 11.08 -27.93
C GLY A 133 7.86 10.82 -27.58
N LEU A 134 8.11 10.51 -26.30
CA LEU A 134 9.45 10.09 -25.86
C LEU A 134 9.88 8.77 -26.52
N PRO A 135 11.20 8.51 -26.65
CA PRO A 135 11.73 7.30 -27.29
C PRO A 135 11.09 6.01 -26.75
N ILE A 136 10.79 5.10 -27.67
CA ILE A 136 10.16 3.81 -27.36
C ILE A 136 11.26 2.82 -26.97
N PRO A 137 11.21 2.20 -25.77
CA PRO A 137 12.16 1.15 -25.40
C PRO A 137 12.06 -0.04 -26.37
N ASP A 138 13.19 -0.68 -26.68
CA ASP A 138 13.24 -1.73 -27.70
C ASP A 138 12.34 -2.94 -27.37
N ASP A 139 12.18 -3.24 -26.09
CA ASP A 139 11.38 -4.37 -25.59
C ASP A 139 9.86 -4.10 -25.62
N LYS A 140 9.42 -2.92 -26.06
CA LYS A 140 8.01 -2.51 -26.13
C LYS A 140 7.50 -2.56 -27.56
N ILE A 141 6.19 -2.75 -27.70
CA ILE A 141 5.51 -2.71 -29.00
C ILE A 141 5.33 -1.24 -29.41
N ALA A 142 5.90 -0.86 -30.55
CA ALA A 142 5.76 0.48 -31.11
C ALA A 142 4.46 0.58 -31.92
N VAL A 143 3.61 1.55 -31.61
CA VAL A 143 2.31 1.73 -32.27
C VAL A 143 2.29 3.05 -33.02
N ASP A 144 1.97 2.99 -34.30
CA ASP A 144 1.80 4.17 -35.15
C ASP A 144 0.78 5.14 -34.54
N ARG A 145 1.03 6.44 -34.71
CA ARG A 145 0.23 7.50 -34.07
C ARG A 145 -1.23 7.51 -34.54
N ASP A 146 -1.50 7.20 -35.81
CA ASP A 146 -2.86 7.12 -36.33
C ASP A 146 -3.60 5.91 -35.77
N VAL A 147 -2.93 4.77 -35.69
CA VAL A 147 -3.46 3.56 -35.04
C VAL A 147 -3.80 3.85 -33.58
N ALA A 148 -2.89 4.51 -32.85
CA ALA A 148 -3.10 4.89 -31.47
C ALA A 148 -4.31 5.82 -31.30
N SER A 149 -4.48 6.80 -32.19
CA SER A 149 -5.63 7.71 -32.17
C SER A 149 -6.97 6.97 -32.30
N ARG A 150 -7.05 5.97 -33.19
CA ARG A 150 -8.25 5.15 -33.39
C ARG A 150 -8.55 4.26 -32.19
N ILE A 151 -7.52 3.66 -31.59
CA ILE A 151 -7.67 2.85 -30.36
C ILE A 151 -8.18 3.73 -29.21
N PHE A 152 -7.61 4.93 -29.01
CA PHE A 152 -8.06 5.85 -27.97
C PHE A 152 -9.49 6.34 -28.20
N ALA A 153 -9.85 6.68 -29.44
CA ALA A 153 -11.22 7.06 -29.77
C ALA A 153 -12.21 5.91 -29.47
N ALA A 154 -11.87 4.67 -29.86
CA ALA A 154 -12.68 3.49 -29.59
C ALA A 154 -12.80 3.16 -28.09
N ALA A 155 -11.81 3.55 -27.26
CA ALA A 155 -11.85 3.32 -25.81
C ALA A 155 -13.02 4.07 -25.14
N PHE A 156 -13.44 5.20 -25.71
CA PHE A 156 -14.56 6.02 -25.21
C PHE A 156 -15.92 5.67 -25.86
N THR A 157 -15.98 4.62 -26.68
CA THR A 157 -17.21 4.06 -27.26
C THR A 157 -17.43 2.60 -26.85
N PRO A 158 -17.51 2.29 -25.54
CA PRO A 158 -17.79 0.94 -25.06
C PRO A 158 -19.22 0.52 -25.42
N PRO A 159 -19.48 -0.80 -25.50
CA PRO A 159 -20.83 -1.30 -25.65
C PRO A 159 -21.68 -0.96 -24.40
N THR A 160 -22.99 -0.85 -24.60
CA THR A 160 -23.95 -0.38 -23.58
C THR A 160 -23.97 -1.24 -22.32
N ASP A 161 -23.81 -2.55 -22.47
CA ASP A 161 -23.70 -3.51 -21.36
C ASP A 161 -22.51 -3.23 -20.45
N ALA A 162 -21.36 -2.82 -21.00
CA ALA A 162 -20.20 -2.43 -20.22
C ALA A 162 -20.41 -1.11 -19.44
N LEU A 163 -21.28 -0.22 -19.92
CA LEU A 163 -21.62 1.04 -19.23
C LEU A 163 -22.60 0.85 -18.07
N ARG A 164 -23.35 -0.25 -18.04
CA ARG A 164 -24.38 -0.52 -17.05
C ARG A 164 -23.81 -0.65 -15.65
N LEU A 165 -24.24 0.21 -14.74
CA LEU A 165 -23.84 0.16 -13.33
C LEU A 165 -24.43 -1.08 -12.64
N PRO A 166 -23.61 -1.90 -11.93
CA PRO A 166 -24.10 -3.04 -11.16
C PRO A 166 -25.20 -2.64 -10.17
N TRP A 167 -25.03 -1.51 -9.49
CA TRP A 167 -25.99 -0.96 -8.52
C TRP A 167 -27.43 -0.84 -9.02
N SER A 168 -27.60 -0.49 -10.28
CA SER A 168 -28.91 -0.28 -10.90
C SER A 168 -29.34 -1.43 -11.82
N SER A 169 -28.56 -2.53 -11.88
CA SER A 169 -28.72 -3.54 -12.93
C SER A 169 -30.03 -4.33 -12.85
N THR A 170 -30.66 -4.36 -11.69
CA THR A 170 -31.96 -5.02 -11.41
C THR A 170 -33.16 -4.11 -11.63
N SER A 171 -32.94 -2.81 -11.85
CA SER A 171 -34.01 -1.83 -12.08
C SER A 171 -34.58 -1.90 -13.51
N ASP A 172 -35.82 -1.42 -13.69
CA ASP A 172 -36.48 -1.35 -15.02
C ASP A 172 -35.70 -0.50 -16.03
N ARG A 173 -34.95 0.50 -15.55
CA ARG A 173 -34.12 1.39 -16.37
C ARG A 173 -32.75 1.56 -15.71
N PRO A 174 -31.81 0.62 -15.94
CA PRO A 174 -30.47 0.71 -15.39
C PRO A 174 -29.76 1.98 -15.85
N ALA A 175 -28.93 2.55 -14.96
CA ALA A 175 -28.05 3.65 -15.29
C ALA A 175 -26.83 3.15 -16.07
N GLU A 176 -26.48 3.89 -17.13
CA GLU A 176 -25.45 3.50 -18.10
C GLU A 176 -24.52 4.71 -18.31
N CYS A 177 -23.35 4.69 -17.66
CA CYS A 177 -22.41 5.80 -17.69
C CYS A 177 -20.97 5.37 -17.47
N PHE A 178 -20.04 6.26 -17.83
CA PHE A 178 -18.68 6.20 -17.29
C PHE A 178 -18.67 6.61 -15.82
N VAL A 179 -17.81 5.97 -15.04
CA VAL A 179 -17.51 6.32 -13.66
C VAL A 179 -16.06 6.78 -13.61
N SER A 180 -15.76 7.76 -12.76
CA SER A 180 -14.41 8.29 -12.70
C SER A 180 -13.95 8.66 -11.29
N LEU A 181 -12.64 8.55 -11.08
CA LEU A 181 -11.97 8.79 -9.81
C LEU A 181 -10.74 9.69 -10.02
N LEU A 182 -10.49 10.59 -9.08
CA LEU A 182 -9.22 11.31 -8.96
C LEU A 182 -8.37 10.60 -7.91
N LEU A 183 -7.10 10.32 -8.24
CA LEU A 183 -6.10 9.81 -7.30
C LEU A 183 -4.98 10.84 -7.14
N ARG A 184 -4.35 10.87 -5.95
CA ARG A 184 -3.14 11.65 -5.66
C ARG A 184 -1.97 10.76 -5.19
N PRO A 185 -1.50 9.80 -6.00
CA PRO A 185 -0.45 8.88 -5.58
C PRO A 185 0.86 9.62 -5.27
N LEU A 186 1.46 9.29 -4.13
CA LEU A 186 2.75 9.81 -3.68
C LEU A 186 3.88 9.45 -4.66
N VAL A 187 4.74 10.43 -4.97
CA VAL A 187 5.92 10.27 -5.83
C VAL A 187 7.19 10.63 -5.05
N VAL A 188 7.16 11.75 -4.32
CA VAL A 188 8.28 12.19 -3.48
C VAL A 188 7.85 12.07 -2.02
N PRO A 189 8.49 11.25 -1.19
CA PRO A 189 8.19 11.20 0.23
C PRO A 189 8.72 12.45 0.95
N ALA A 190 8.02 12.89 1.99
CA ALA A 190 8.50 13.97 2.85
C ALA A 190 9.75 13.56 3.63
N VAL A 191 10.73 14.45 3.71
CA VAL A 191 11.90 14.34 4.57
C VAL A 191 12.06 15.66 5.30
N GLU A 192 11.93 15.63 6.63
CA GLU A 192 11.97 16.81 7.48
C GLU A 192 13.23 17.65 7.22
N GLY A 193 13.04 18.96 7.01
CA GLY A 193 14.12 19.90 6.70
C GLY A 193 14.73 19.78 5.30
N VAL A 194 14.25 18.86 4.46
CA VAL A 194 14.81 18.59 3.11
C VAL A 194 13.78 18.80 2.01
N THR A 195 12.64 18.09 2.04
CA THR A 195 11.60 18.18 1.01
C THR A 195 10.21 17.90 1.57
N PRO A 196 9.16 18.63 1.15
CA PRO A 196 7.78 18.20 1.37
C PRO A 196 7.48 16.96 0.52
N ASP A 197 6.40 16.28 0.85
CA ASP A 197 5.86 15.24 -0.01
C ASP A 197 5.25 15.83 -1.29
N ARG A 198 5.31 15.08 -2.38
CA ARG A 198 4.69 15.47 -3.65
C ARG A 198 3.99 14.30 -4.29
N SER A 199 2.80 14.56 -4.81
CA SER A 199 1.95 13.58 -5.47
C SER A 199 1.80 13.88 -6.96
N LEU A 200 1.61 12.83 -7.75
CA LEU A 200 1.05 12.87 -9.10
C LEU A 200 -0.47 13.01 -8.97
N GLU A 201 -1.16 13.63 -9.93
CA GLU A 201 -2.62 13.48 -10.07
C GLU A 201 -2.95 12.46 -11.17
N VAL A 202 -3.88 11.54 -10.92
CA VAL A 202 -4.31 10.53 -11.92
C VAL A 202 -5.82 10.52 -12.03
N ARG A 203 -6.34 10.67 -13.25
CA ARG A 203 -7.75 10.48 -13.60
C ARG A 203 -7.96 9.06 -14.09
N PHE A 204 -8.78 8.32 -13.36
CA PHE A 204 -9.20 6.98 -13.72
C PHE A 204 -10.62 7.04 -14.25
N ILE A 205 -10.86 6.52 -15.47
CA ILE A 205 -12.17 6.51 -16.12
C ILE A 205 -12.49 5.07 -16.54
N VAL A 206 -13.64 4.56 -16.11
CA VAL A 206 -14.07 3.20 -16.43
C VAL A 206 -15.54 3.17 -16.83
N PRO A 207 -15.95 2.30 -17.76
CA PRO A 207 -17.36 1.95 -17.94
C PRO A 207 -17.99 1.45 -16.63
N GLY A 208 -19.23 1.81 -16.34
CA GLY A 208 -19.90 1.55 -15.06
C GLY A 208 -19.94 0.08 -14.62
N GLY A 209 -19.99 -0.85 -15.57
CA GLY A 209 -19.97 -2.30 -15.30
C GLY A 209 -18.67 -2.80 -14.64
N MET A 210 -17.63 -1.96 -14.62
CA MET A 210 -16.31 -2.25 -14.03
C MET A 210 -15.96 -1.27 -12.89
N VAL A 211 -16.95 -0.67 -12.24
CA VAL A 211 -16.73 0.26 -11.10
C VAL A 211 -15.96 -0.37 -9.94
N ALA A 212 -15.97 -1.70 -9.80
CA ALA A 212 -15.14 -2.44 -8.84
C ALA A 212 -13.64 -2.14 -9.03
N ASN A 213 -13.18 -1.88 -10.26
CA ASN A 213 -11.79 -1.51 -10.51
C ASN A 213 -11.42 -0.17 -9.85
N LEU A 214 -12.38 0.75 -9.72
CA LEU A 214 -12.21 2.00 -9.00
C LEU A 214 -12.15 1.78 -7.48
N ASP A 215 -13.01 0.91 -6.92
CA ASP A 215 -12.91 0.52 -5.49
C ASP A 215 -11.52 -0.05 -5.17
N PHE A 216 -10.99 -0.88 -6.07
CA PHE A 216 -9.66 -1.47 -5.92
C PHE A 216 -8.54 -0.42 -5.89
N VAL A 217 -8.51 0.54 -6.83
CA VAL A 217 -7.44 1.56 -6.84
C VAL A 217 -7.65 2.61 -5.75
N GLU A 218 -8.88 2.95 -5.40
CA GLU A 218 -9.21 3.83 -4.27
C GLU A 218 -8.71 3.22 -2.95
N SER A 219 -8.94 1.93 -2.73
CA SER A 219 -8.48 1.22 -1.53
C SER A 219 -6.95 1.16 -1.40
N ILE A 220 -6.21 1.29 -2.50
CA ILE A 220 -4.74 1.25 -2.51
C ILE A 220 -4.15 2.66 -2.41
N PHE A 221 -4.71 3.63 -3.13
CA PHE A 221 -4.10 4.94 -3.36
C PHE A 221 -4.90 6.13 -2.79
N GLY A 222 -6.04 5.86 -2.15
CA GLY A 222 -6.94 6.87 -1.59
C GLY A 222 -7.90 7.48 -2.62
N ASN A 223 -8.79 8.34 -2.15
CA ASN A 223 -9.72 9.11 -2.96
C ASN A 223 -9.28 10.58 -2.98
N GLY A 224 -9.07 11.15 -4.16
CA GLY A 224 -8.61 12.53 -4.36
C GLY A 224 -9.71 13.59 -4.29
N GLY A 225 -10.97 13.20 -4.06
CA GLY A 225 -12.12 14.09 -4.00
C GLY A 225 -12.74 14.40 -5.36
N ASP A 226 -13.60 15.42 -5.39
CA ASP A 226 -14.25 15.91 -6.61
C ASP A 226 -13.27 16.78 -7.44
N PRO A 227 -12.83 16.34 -8.64
CA PRO A 227 -11.87 17.09 -9.44
C PRO A 227 -12.41 18.44 -9.95
N TYR A 228 -13.70 18.72 -9.84
CA TYR A 228 -14.28 20.02 -10.22
C TYR A 228 -14.08 21.11 -9.15
N LEU A 229 -13.70 20.73 -7.93
CA LEU A 229 -13.48 21.68 -6.83
C LEU A 229 -12.04 22.23 -6.86
N PRO A 230 -11.84 23.55 -6.70
CA PRO A 230 -10.50 24.15 -6.61
C PRO A 230 -9.61 23.52 -5.53
N GLU A 231 -10.20 23.07 -4.42
CA GLU A 231 -9.50 22.37 -3.33
C GLU A 231 -8.81 21.07 -3.77
N HIS A 232 -9.25 20.51 -4.90
CA HIS A 232 -8.72 19.27 -5.48
C HIS A 232 -7.96 19.49 -6.80
N ASP A 233 -7.84 20.74 -7.27
CA ASP A 233 -7.00 21.07 -8.44
C ASP A 233 -5.52 21.14 -8.03
N ALA A 234 -4.74 20.17 -8.50
CA ALA A 234 -3.32 20.06 -8.17
C ALA A 234 -2.49 21.30 -8.56
N SER A 235 -2.94 22.08 -9.55
CA SER A 235 -2.23 23.29 -9.98
C SER A 235 -2.29 24.43 -8.97
N LEU A 236 -3.27 24.40 -8.05
CA LEU A 236 -3.44 25.40 -6.99
C LEU A 236 -2.65 25.06 -5.71
N ASP A 237 -2.07 23.85 -5.64
CA ASP A 237 -1.12 23.43 -4.60
C ASP A 237 0.17 22.88 -5.25
N PRO A 238 1.00 23.76 -5.84
CA PRO A 238 2.22 23.36 -6.54
C PRO A 238 3.33 22.85 -5.60
N GLU A 239 3.21 23.07 -4.29
CA GLU A 239 4.17 22.59 -3.30
C GLU A 239 4.10 21.07 -3.16
N HIS A 240 2.88 20.51 -3.20
CA HIS A 240 2.61 19.07 -3.03
C HIS A 240 2.23 18.35 -4.33
N TRP A 241 2.40 19.00 -5.49
CA TRP A 241 2.22 18.41 -6.81
C TRP A 241 3.55 18.26 -7.55
N THR A 242 3.69 17.19 -8.33
CA THR A 242 4.86 16.96 -9.18
C THR A 242 4.83 17.75 -10.49
N GLY A 243 3.72 18.42 -10.82
CA GLY A 243 3.51 19.05 -12.12
C GLY A 243 3.12 18.07 -13.24
N HIS A 244 2.80 16.82 -12.88
CA HIS A 244 2.46 15.76 -13.83
C HIS A 244 1.02 15.30 -13.68
N THR A 245 0.43 14.81 -14.78
CA THR A 245 -0.96 14.35 -14.83
C THR A 245 -1.06 13.01 -15.54
N GLY A 246 -1.86 12.09 -14.98
CA GLY A 246 -2.10 10.77 -15.51
C GLY A 246 -3.55 10.56 -15.95
N LEU A 247 -3.75 9.79 -17.03
CA LEU A 247 -5.04 9.23 -17.43
C LEU A 247 -4.94 7.71 -17.50
N VAL A 248 -5.93 7.01 -16.93
CA VAL A 248 -6.13 5.57 -17.15
C VAL A 248 -7.57 5.30 -17.56
N VAL A 249 -7.76 4.56 -18.66
CA VAL A 249 -9.07 4.16 -19.18
C VAL A 249 -9.15 2.65 -19.29
N LEU A 250 -10.20 2.04 -18.74
CA LEU A 250 -10.49 0.62 -18.97
C LEU A 250 -11.41 0.44 -20.17
N ALA A 251 -11.01 -0.39 -21.12
CA ALA A 251 -11.70 -0.59 -22.38
C ALA A 251 -11.50 -2.03 -22.89
N PRO A 252 -11.99 -3.07 -22.17
CA PRO A 252 -11.76 -4.46 -22.53
C PRO A 252 -12.32 -4.83 -23.91
N HIS A 253 -13.32 -4.11 -24.41
CA HIS A 253 -13.88 -4.31 -25.75
C HIS A 253 -12.88 -4.08 -26.89
N LEU A 254 -11.77 -3.40 -26.64
CA LEU A 254 -10.74 -3.13 -27.66
C LEU A 254 -10.07 -4.40 -28.20
N VAL A 255 -10.10 -5.52 -27.48
CA VAL A 255 -9.56 -6.80 -27.97
C VAL A 255 -10.33 -7.34 -29.18
N ALA A 256 -11.55 -6.85 -29.41
CA ALA A 256 -12.34 -7.18 -30.58
C ALA A 256 -11.91 -6.38 -31.82
N LEU A 257 -11.07 -5.36 -31.74
CA LEU A 257 -10.73 -4.56 -32.92
C LEU A 257 -9.81 -5.34 -33.87
N THR A 258 -9.99 -5.18 -35.17
CA THR A 258 -9.09 -5.77 -36.19
C THR A 258 -7.89 -4.87 -36.45
N LYS A 259 -6.75 -5.48 -36.82
CA LYS A 259 -5.56 -4.72 -37.22
C LYS A 259 -5.84 -3.83 -38.42
N LYS A 260 -6.61 -4.34 -39.39
CA LYS A 260 -6.95 -3.63 -40.63
C LYS A 260 -7.83 -2.42 -40.37
N GLU A 261 -8.90 -2.53 -39.57
CA GLU A 261 -9.79 -1.38 -39.30
C GLU A 261 -9.09 -0.28 -38.48
N LEU A 262 -8.08 -0.66 -37.69
CA LEU A 262 -7.20 0.27 -36.99
C LEU A 262 -6.18 0.95 -37.92
N GLY A 263 -6.08 0.53 -39.18
CA GLY A 263 -5.19 1.12 -40.18
C GLY A 263 -3.75 0.62 -40.13
N LEU A 264 -3.49 -0.55 -39.55
CA LEU A 264 -2.16 -1.18 -39.63
C LEU A 264 -1.85 -1.59 -41.09
N PRO A 265 -0.57 -1.65 -41.49
CA PRO A 265 -0.18 -2.04 -42.84
C PRO A 265 -0.34 -3.54 -43.06
N HIS A 266 -0.51 -3.93 -44.33
CA HIS A 266 -0.36 -5.33 -44.72
C HIS A 266 1.12 -5.76 -44.54
N VAL A 267 1.39 -7.04 -44.26
CA VAL A 267 2.74 -7.55 -43.97
C VAL A 267 3.76 -7.27 -45.09
N SER A 268 3.30 -7.13 -46.34
CA SER A 268 4.15 -6.76 -47.49
C SER A 268 4.66 -5.32 -47.46
N GLU A 269 4.00 -4.44 -46.72
CA GLU A 269 4.31 -3.02 -46.57
C GLU A 269 4.92 -2.69 -45.20
N ALA A 270 4.93 -3.66 -44.29
CA ALA A 270 5.40 -3.51 -42.93
C ALA A 270 6.93 -3.54 -42.85
N THR A 271 7.48 -2.68 -41.98
CA THR A 271 8.88 -2.73 -41.57
C THR A 271 9.18 -3.99 -40.76
N GLU A 272 10.46 -4.36 -40.64
CA GLU A 272 10.87 -5.49 -39.81
C GLU A 272 10.50 -5.30 -38.33
N ARG A 273 10.51 -4.06 -37.84
CA ARG A 273 10.03 -3.71 -36.51
C ARG A 273 8.53 -3.97 -36.36
N GLN A 274 7.71 -3.52 -37.31
CA GLN A 274 6.27 -3.75 -37.29
C GLN A 274 5.93 -5.24 -37.35
N LYS A 275 6.65 -6.03 -38.18
CA LYS A 275 6.48 -7.49 -38.22
C LYS A 275 6.82 -8.14 -36.88
N ARG A 276 7.96 -7.77 -36.29
CA ARG A 276 8.41 -8.27 -34.97
C ARG A 276 7.39 -7.98 -33.87
N ASP A 277 6.83 -6.78 -33.88
CA ASP A 277 5.88 -6.30 -32.88
C ASP A 277 4.42 -6.71 -33.16
N GLY A 278 4.16 -7.46 -34.26
CA GLY A 278 2.83 -7.85 -34.68
C GLY A 278 1.94 -6.68 -35.13
N GLN A 279 2.53 -5.54 -35.48
CA GLN A 279 1.88 -4.30 -35.95
C GLN A 279 1.71 -4.30 -37.48
N CYS A 280 1.26 -5.43 -38.01
CA CYS A 280 0.85 -5.61 -39.40
C CYS A 280 -0.10 -6.80 -39.49
N TRP A 281 -0.83 -6.92 -40.59
CA TRP A 281 -1.75 -8.04 -40.85
C TRP A 281 -1.45 -8.72 -42.18
N GLU A 282 -1.75 -10.01 -42.27
CA GLU A 282 -1.76 -10.79 -43.50
C GLU A 282 -3.21 -11.11 -43.91
N SER A 283 -4.05 -11.49 -42.94
CA SER A 283 -5.50 -11.67 -43.12
C SER A 283 -6.29 -10.49 -42.53
N GLU A 284 -7.37 -10.09 -43.20
CA GLU A 284 -8.13 -8.89 -42.83
C GLU A 284 -8.87 -9.01 -41.47
N ASP A 285 -9.16 -10.23 -41.03
CA ASP A 285 -9.87 -10.56 -39.80
C ASP A 285 -8.95 -10.67 -38.57
N GLU A 286 -7.65 -10.49 -38.73
CA GLU A 286 -6.70 -10.52 -37.62
C GLU A 286 -7.02 -9.47 -36.56
N ARG A 287 -7.28 -9.94 -35.34
CA ARG A 287 -7.50 -9.08 -34.17
C ARG A 287 -6.21 -8.38 -33.76
N TYR A 288 -6.35 -7.14 -33.30
CA TYR A 288 -5.25 -6.40 -32.69
C TYR A 288 -4.72 -7.18 -31.48
N ASN A 289 -3.39 -7.26 -31.36
CA ASN A 289 -2.71 -8.11 -30.38
C ASN A 289 -3.20 -9.57 -30.33
N GLY A 290 -3.70 -10.11 -31.45
CA GLY A 290 -4.27 -11.46 -31.49
C GLY A 290 -5.54 -11.63 -30.63
N GLY A 291 -6.23 -10.54 -30.30
CA GLY A 291 -7.38 -10.55 -29.40
C GLY A 291 -7.02 -10.75 -27.93
N GLN A 292 -5.75 -10.53 -27.58
CA GLN A 292 -5.26 -10.63 -26.20
C GLN A 292 -5.21 -9.26 -25.52
N ALA A 293 -5.28 -9.27 -24.20
CA ALA A 293 -5.12 -8.09 -23.36
C ALA A 293 -3.86 -7.30 -23.71
N PHE A 294 -3.98 -5.97 -23.76
CA PHE A 294 -2.87 -5.05 -23.93
C PHE A 294 -3.12 -3.75 -23.16
N LYS A 295 -2.08 -2.94 -23.01
CA LYS A 295 -2.19 -1.54 -22.65
C LYS A 295 -1.45 -0.68 -23.67
N LEU A 296 -2.03 0.45 -24.04
CA LEU A 296 -1.42 1.39 -24.98
C LEU A 296 -1.24 2.75 -24.31
N CYS A 297 0.00 3.25 -24.35
CA CYS A 297 0.41 4.44 -23.62
C CYS A 297 0.92 5.57 -24.53
N LEU A 298 0.39 6.77 -24.34
CA LEU A 298 0.86 8.03 -24.93
C LEU A 298 1.53 8.84 -23.81
N ARG A 299 2.75 9.32 -24.06
CA ARG A 299 3.48 10.20 -23.13
C ARG A 299 4.60 10.93 -23.84
N ASP A 300 4.93 12.10 -23.35
CA ASP A 300 6.16 12.80 -23.76
C ASP A 300 6.75 13.63 -22.61
N ALA A 301 7.59 14.62 -22.91
CA ALA A 301 8.26 15.45 -21.91
C ALA A 301 7.37 16.55 -21.29
N ARG A 302 6.11 16.71 -21.73
CA ARG A 302 5.18 17.72 -21.21
C ARG A 302 4.57 17.37 -19.84
N GLY A 303 4.81 16.16 -19.35
CA GLY A 303 4.36 15.74 -18.01
C GLY A 303 2.98 15.08 -17.97
N VAL A 304 2.39 14.75 -19.11
CA VAL A 304 1.11 14.02 -19.17
C VAL A 304 1.31 12.61 -19.74
N ILE A 305 0.77 11.62 -19.05
CA ILE A 305 0.78 10.20 -19.46
C ILE A 305 -0.65 9.68 -19.53
N ALA A 306 -1.03 9.13 -20.68
CA ALA A 306 -2.36 8.59 -20.92
C ALA A 306 -2.29 7.13 -21.36
N THR A 307 -3.05 6.27 -20.69
CA THR A 307 -3.05 4.83 -20.97
C THR A 307 -4.47 4.27 -21.08
N VAL A 308 -4.72 3.52 -22.15
CA VAL A 308 -5.90 2.64 -22.29
C VAL A 308 -5.51 1.20 -21.97
N ILE A 309 -6.36 0.47 -21.27
CA ILE A 309 -6.14 -0.93 -20.88
C ILE A 309 -7.28 -1.78 -21.44
N ALA A 310 -6.94 -2.73 -22.31
CA ALA A 310 -7.87 -3.65 -22.95
C ALA A 310 -8.09 -4.92 -22.13
N ASP A 311 -8.35 -4.75 -20.83
CA ASP A 311 -8.64 -5.82 -19.86
C ASP A 311 -9.16 -5.18 -18.56
N ASN A 312 -9.87 -5.96 -17.73
CA ASN A 312 -10.39 -5.48 -16.45
C ASN A 312 -9.81 -6.21 -15.22
N TYR A 313 -8.80 -7.05 -15.38
CA TYR A 313 -8.10 -7.64 -14.25
C TYR A 313 -7.41 -6.56 -13.42
N PHE A 314 -7.74 -6.52 -12.13
CA PHE A 314 -7.31 -5.51 -11.15
C PHE A 314 -5.79 -5.28 -11.13
N GLY A 315 -4.99 -6.31 -11.39
CA GLY A 315 -3.54 -6.21 -11.42
C GLY A 315 -3.00 -5.22 -12.46
N TYR A 316 -3.68 -5.04 -13.59
CA TYR A 316 -3.30 -4.02 -14.58
C TYR A 316 -3.49 -2.61 -14.02
N CYS A 317 -4.60 -2.35 -13.34
CA CYS A 317 -4.90 -1.06 -12.72
C CYS A 317 -3.81 -0.64 -11.73
N LYS A 318 -3.46 -1.54 -10.79
CA LYS A 318 -2.37 -1.30 -9.81
C LYS A 318 -1.02 -1.04 -10.49
N LYS A 319 -0.69 -1.81 -11.53
CA LYS A 319 0.60 -1.68 -12.21
C LYS A 319 0.65 -0.47 -13.15
N GLU A 320 -0.49 0.04 -13.59
CA GLU A 320 -0.54 1.27 -14.36
C GLU A 320 -0.31 2.49 -13.49
N VAL A 321 -0.92 2.58 -12.30
CA VAL A 321 -0.59 3.65 -11.35
C VAL A 321 0.91 3.64 -11.02
N LYS A 322 1.51 2.45 -10.80
CA LYS A 322 2.97 2.30 -10.66
C LYS A 322 3.75 2.86 -11.86
N THR A 323 3.29 2.57 -13.08
CA THR A 323 3.94 3.05 -14.32
C THR A 323 3.91 4.58 -14.40
N GLN A 324 2.78 5.20 -14.02
CA GLN A 324 2.64 6.65 -14.05
C GLN A 324 3.40 7.35 -12.93
N ILE A 325 3.50 6.77 -11.72
CA ILE A 325 4.40 7.24 -10.66
C ILE A 325 5.85 7.20 -11.15
N SER A 326 6.27 6.10 -11.79
CA SER A 326 7.61 5.95 -12.35
C SER A 326 7.91 7.00 -13.43
N TYR A 327 6.97 7.26 -14.33
CA TYR A 327 7.06 8.34 -15.31
C TYR A 327 7.21 9.72 -14.63
N SER A 328 6.38 10.01 -13.63
CA SER A 328 6.46 11.27 -12.87
C SER A 328 7.80 11.43 -12.16
N ALA A 329 8.31 10.37 -11.51
CA ALA A 329 9.61 10.39 -10.84
C ALA A 329 10.76 10.66 -11.84
N ASN A 330 10.71 10.04 -13.01
CA ASN A 330 11.71 10.22 -14.06
C ASN A 330 11.76 11.65 -14.62
N LEU A 331 10.61 12.30 -14.80
CA LEU A 331 10.57 13.69 -15.29
C LEU A 331 10.89 14.72 -14.19
N LEU A 332 10.50 14.44 -12.94
CA LEU A 332 10.74 15.35 -11.82
C LEU A 332 12.23 15.42 -11.46
N GLY A 333 12.92 14.28 -11.47
CA GLY A 333 14.25 14.12 -10.90
C GLY A 333 14.24 14.05 -9.37
N ASN A 334 15.38 13.65 -8.79
CA ASN A 334 15.59 13.50 -7.33
C ASN A 334 14.60 12.55 -6.61
N ALA A 335 13.90 11.69 -7.34
CA ALA A 335 13.04 10.65 -6.80
C ALA A 335 13.12 9.39 -7.67
N GLU A 336 12.91 8.23 -7.06
CA GLU A 336 12.91 6.94 -7.73
C GLU A 336 11.64 6.17 -7.36
N GLU A 337 10.96 5.62 -8.36
CA GLU A 337 9.88 4.66 -8.13
C GLU A 337 10.47 3.25 -8.16
N GLU A 338 10.38 2.54 -7.04
CA GLU A 338 11.06 1.25 -6.90
C GLU A 338 10.09 0.07 -6.77
N HIS A 339 10.43 -1.05 -7.41
CA HIS A 339 9.80 -2.32 -7.11
C HIS A 339 10.51 -3.04 -5.96
N ALA A 340 10.32 -2.54 -4.73
CA ALA A 340 11.03 -3.00 -3.54
C ALA A 340 10.11 -3.57 -2.46
N GLY A 341 10.72 -4.17 -1.44
CA GLY A 341 10.16 -4.41 -0.11
C GLY A 341 11.12 -3.84 0.94
N GLY A 342 10.71 -3.74 2.19
CA GLY A 342 11.57 -3.25 3.25
C GLY A 342 10.99 -3.46 4.64
N ALA A 343 11.81 -3.27 5.67
CA ALA A 343 11.42 -3.33 7.07
C ALA A 343 12.36 -2.49 7.92
N VAL A 344 11.84 -1.91 9.00
CA VAL A 344 12.65 -1.36 10.09
C VAL A 344 12.70 -2.42 11.17
N VAL A 345 13.89 -2.99 11.40
CA VAL A 345 14.07 -4.17 12.25
C VAL A 345 14.74 -3.75 13.55
N PHE A 346 14.05 -3.99 14.67
CA PHE A 346 14.62 -3.81 16.00
C PHE A 346 15.02 -5.16 16.59
N PRO A 347 16.29 -5.36 16.99
CA PRO A 347 16.72 -6.60 17.64
C PRO A 347 15.90 -6.89 18.90
N ALA A 348 15.43 -8.12 19.03
CA ALA A 348 14.66 -8.58 20.18
C ALA A 348 15.34 -9.78 20.87
N TYR A 349 15.15 -9.87 22.19
CA TYR A 349 15.81 -10.86 23.04
C TYR A 349 14.78 -11.55 23.93
N ASN A 350 14.91 -12.87 24.11
CA ASN A 350 14.24 -13.57 25.19
C ASN A 350 15.01 -13.32 26.49
N LEU A 351 14.41 -12.59 27.42
CA LEU A 351 15.04 -12.21 28.68
C LEU A 351 14.76 -13.23 29.81
N GLY A 352 13.99 -14.29 29.53
CA GLY A 352 13.64 -15.30 30.52
C GLY A 352 12.55 -14.81 31.48
N ARG A 353 12.66 -15.18 32.76
CA ARG A 353 11.67 -14.85 33.80
C ARG A 353 12.08 -13.69 34.70
N GLU A 354 13.38 -13.46 34.80
CA GLU A 354 14.00 -12.43 35.64
C GLU A 354 15.04 -11.71 34.79
N TRP A 355 15.01 -10.39 34.77
CA TRP A 355 15.99 -9.59 34.04
C TRP A 355 16.20 -8.25 34.72
N THR A 356 17.44 -7.81 34.85
CA THR A 356 17.78 -6.47 35.35
C THR A 356 18.49 -5.72 34.25
N ASP A 357 18.10 -4.46 34.06
CA ASP A 357 18.77 -3.57 33.14
C ASP A 357 20.21 -3.29 33.60
N ASP A 358 21.16 -3.64 32.74
CA ASP A 358 22.59 -3.35 32.91
C ASP A 358 23.15 -2.54 31.72
N ARG A 359 22.26 -2.01 30.86
CA ARG A 359 22.63 -1.43 29.55
C ARG A 359 22.30 0.04 29.43
N THR A 360 21.32 0.54 30.18
CA THR A 360 21.01 1.97 30.18
C THR A 360 22.13 2.74 30.89
N PRO A 361 22.77 3.72 30.21
CA PRO A 361 23.74 4.57 30.88
C PRO A 361 23.07 5.37 32.00
N ALA A 362 23.76 5.51 33.14
CA ALA A 362 23.24 6.27 34.29
C ALA A 362 22.90 7.75 33.98
N SER A 363 23.42 8.28 32.87
CA SER A 363 23.11 9.63 32.38
C SER A 363 21.74 9.75 31.72
N HIS A 364 21.06 8.65 31.42
CA HIS A 364 19.71 8.67 30.85
C HIS A 364 18.70 8.44 31.97
N THR A 365 17.93 9.46 32.31
CA THR A 365 16.97 9.40 33.41
C THR A 365 15.54 9.59 32.96
N VAL A 366 14.58 9.12 33.77
CA VAL A 366 13.15 9.39 33.56
C VAL A 366 12.89 10.89 33.54
N ALA A 367 13.55 11.64 34.42
CA ALA A 367 13.40 13.08 34.52
C ALA A 367 13.81 13.80 33.22
N ASP A 368 14.87 13.36 32.56
CA ASP A 368 15.30 13.95 31.28
C ASP A 368 14.27 13.71 30.17
N VAL A 369 13.68 12.53 30.12
CA VAL A 369 12.63 12.19 29.12
C VAL A 369 11.36 13.01 29.38
N VAL A 370 10.93 13.12 30.64
CA VAL A 370 9.77 13.94 31.03
C VAL A 370 10.03 15.42 30.75
N ALA A 371 11.23 15.92 31.02
CA ALA A 371 11.58 17.32 30.74
C ALA A 371 11.61 17.62 29.23
N ARG A 372 11.99 16.63 28.41
CA ARG A 372 11.97 16.75 26.95
C ARG A 372 10.53 16.79 26.41
N ASP A 373 9.68 15.88 26.89
CA ASP A 373 8.29 15.71 26.40
C ASP A 373 7.26 15.77 27.56
N PRO A 374 7.06 16.94 28.20
CA PRO A 374 6.30 17.07 29.45
C PRO A 374 4.79 16.86 29.29
N GLU A 375 4.26 17.03 28.07
CA GLU A 375 2.86 16.77 27.76
C GLU A 375 2.58 15.28 27.51
N ALA A 376 3.61 14.52 27.12
CA ALA A 376 3.49 13.10 26.79
C ALA A 376 3.69 12.20 28.01
N TRP A 377 4.52 12.59 28.97
CA TRP A 377 4.87 11.76 30.12
C TRP A 377 4.42 12.37 31.45
N LEU A 378 3.57 11.64 32.16
CA LEU A 378 3.03 12.01 33.46
C LEU A 378 3.90 11.38 34.56
N PRO A 379 4.74 12.16 35.26
CA PRO A 379 5.62 11.62 36.29
C PRO A 379 4.84 11.12 37.49
N GLN A 380 5.26 9.97 38.02
CA GLN A 380 4.63 9.31 39.16
C GLN A 380 5.53 9.39 40.40
N ARG A 381 4.91 9.26 41.59
CA ARG A 381 5.61 9.42 42.86
C ARG A 381 6.73 8.39 43.05
N GLU A 382 6.53 7.19 42.53
CA GLU A 382 7.46 6.06 42.63
C GLU A 382 8.70 6.22 41.72
N GLY A 383 8.75 7.27 40.89
CA GLY A 383 9.91 7.61 40.05
C GLY A 383 9.84 7.07 38.61
N HIS A 384 8.73 6.46 38.23
CA HIS A 384 8.39 6.13 36.84
C HIS A 384 7.52 7.24 36.21
N ALA A 385 7.17 7.11 34.94
CA ALA A 385 6.18 7.96 34.29
C ALA A 385 5.24 7.12 33.40
N GLU A 386 3.99 7.57 33.29
CA GLU A 386 2.98 6.96 32.41
C GLU A 386 2.79 7.83 31.16
N HIS A 387 2.46 7.24 30.02
CA HIS A 387 2.20 8.01 28.81
C HIS A 387 0.77 8.57 28.81
N ALA A 388 0.62 9.86 28.50
CA ALA A 388 -0.66 10.57 28.57
C ALA A 388 -1.72 10.04 27.57
N GLU A 389 -1.29 9.65 26.37
CA GLU A 389 -2.19 9.14 25.32
C GLU A 389 -2.23 7.61 25.22
N TRP A 390 -1.21 6.92 25.74
CA TRP A 390 -0.98 5.50 25.48
C TRP A 390 -0.83 4.73 26.79
N ASP A 391 -1.98 4.34 27.35
CA ASP A 391 -2.14 3.67 28.65
C ASP A 391 -1.31 2.38 28.85
N HIS A 392 -0.84 1.78 27.76
CA HIS A 392 -0.02 0.57 27.75
C HIS A 392 1.50 0.85 27.82
N LEU A 393 1.92 2.11 27.90
CA LEU A 393 3.33 2.49 27.98
C LEU A 393 3.70 3.05 29.35
N VAL A 394 4.76 2.48 29.93
CA VAL A 394 5.29 2.91 31.23
C VAL A 394 6.80 3.13 31.12
N LEU A 395 7.26 4.34 31.37
CA LEU A 395 8.68 4.69 31.42
C LEU A 395 9.22 4.43 32.83
N VAL A 396 10.16 3.49 32.96
CA VAL A 396 10.78 3.09 34.23
C VAL A 396 12.23 3.53 34.31
N PRO A 397 12.83 3.68 35.51
CA PRO A 397 14.23 4.09 35.65
C PRO A 397 15.27 3.12 35.07
N ALA A 398 16.43 3.67 34.73
CA ALA A 398 17.63 2.88 34.41
C ALA A 398 17.97 1.93 35.57
N GLY A 399 18.39 0.72 35.25
CA GLY A 399 18.71 -0.30 36.25
C GLY A 399 17.49 -1.04 36.82
N ALA A 400 16.29 -0.84 36.27
CA ALA A 400 15.09 -1.56 36.73
C ALA A 400 15.22 -3.09 36.56
N SER A 401 14.67 -3.82 37.53
CA SER A 401 14.57 -5.28 37.56
C SER A 401 13.14 -5.73 37.26
N PHE A 402 12.99 -6.69 36.36
CA PHE A 402 11.72 -7.21 35.86
C PHE A 402 11.57 -8.67 36.27
N SER A 403 10.51 -8.97 37.03
CA SER A 403 10.26 -10.30 37.58
C SER A 403 8.89 -10.83 37.18
N LEU A 404 8.86 -11.95 36.46
CA LEU A 404 7.63 -12.72 36.23
C LEU A 404 7.24 -13.56 37.45
N GLY A 405 8.21 -13.93 38.28
CA GLY A 405 7.93 -14.66 39.53
C GLY A 405 7.12 -13.82 40.49
N ASN A 406 7.59 -12.59 40.75
CA ASN A 406 6.93 -11.64 41.65
C ASN A 406 5.84 -10.83 40.95
N ARG A 407 5.85 -10.78 39.62
CA ARG A 407 4.98 -9.93 38.77
C ARG A 407 5.16 -8.46 39.09
N THR A 408 6.41 -8.02 39.15
CA THR A 408 6.79 -6.65 39.49
C THR A 408 7.93 -6.14 38.63
N VAL A 409 7.97 -4.82 38.47
CA VAL A 409 9.15 -4.08 38.01
C VAL A 409 9.65 -3.26 39.19
N THR A 410 10.92 -3.42 39.59
CA THR A 410 11.50 -2.79 40.78
C THR A 410 12.76 -1.99 40.46
N TRP A 411 13.05 -0.96 41.26
CA TRP A 411 14.26 -0.14 41.13
C TRP A 411 14.61 0.56 42.44
N ALA A 412 15.82 1.10 42.53
CA ALA A 412 16.20 2.00 43.62
C ALA A 412 15.52 3.36 43.43
N GLY A 413 14.52 3.66 44.25
CA GLY A 413 13.80 4.94 44.26
C GLY A 413 14.38 5.95 45.27
N PRO A 414 13.85 7.18 45.28
CA PRO A 414 14.31 8.25 46.18
C PRO A 414 14.13 7.92 47.68
N ASP A 415 13.05 7.22 48.02
CA ASP A 415 12.64 6.88 49.40
C ASP A 415 12.97 5.43 49.79
N GLY A 416 13.72 4.69 48.94
CA GLY A 416 13.98 3.26 49.08
C GLY A 416 13.61 2.47 47.82
N GLU A 417 13.52 1.15 47.92
CA GLU A 417 13.10 0.31 46.79
C GLU A 417 11.66 0.67 46.37
N ALA A 418 11.49 0.99 45.09
CA ALA A 418 10.20 1.27 44.47
C ALA A 418 9.79 0.11 43.57
N SER A 419 8.49 -0.09 43.39
CA SER A 419 7.93 -1.22 42.65
C SER A 419 6.59 -0.87 42.01
N ILE A 420 6.35 -1.40 40.80
CA ILE A 420 5.06 -1.39 40.12
C ILE A 420 4.69 -2.80 39.63
N PRO A 421 3.40 -3.08 39.38
CA PRO A 421 2.98 -4.37 38.82
C PRO A 421 3.57 -4.60 37.42
N LEU A 422 4.03 -5.83 37.17
CA LEU A 422 4.38 -6.31 35.83
C LEU A 422 3.15 -7.00 35.21
N SER A 423 2.44 -6.25 34.37
CA SER A 423 1.22 -6.69 33.68
C SER A 423 1.48 -7.10 32.23
N ALA A 424 0.78 -8.13 31.77
CA ALA A 424 0.67 -8.45 30.35
C ALA A 424 -0.17 -7.36 29.64
N GLY A 425 0.23 -6.96 28.43
CA GLY A 425 -0.36 -5.83 27.70
C GLY A 425 0.32 -4.49 27.95
N GLN A 426 1.14 -4.37 29.00
CA GLN A 426 1.99 -3.21 29.25
C GLN A 426 3.37 -3.39 28.59
N THR A 427 3.93 -2.29 28.07
CA THR A 427 5.30 -2.19 27.57
C THR A 427 6.07 -1.20 28.43
N TYR A 428 7.09 -1.71 29.10
CA TYR A 428 7.97 -0.90 29.94
C TYR A 428 9.13 -0.37 29.10
N LEU A 429 9.33 0.93 29.13
CA LEU A 429 10.39 1.65 28.43
C LEU A 429 11.47 2.03 29.43
N LEU A 430 12.73 1.78 29.09
CA LEU A 430 13.87 2.35 29.78
C LEU A 430 14.24 3.71 29.16
N PRO A 431 14.96 4.60 29.87
CA PRO A 431 15.26 5.94 29.38
C PRO A 431 16.13 6.01 28.11
N ASN A 432 16.85 4.94 27.76
CA ASN A 432 17.54 4.81 26.47
C ASN A 432 16.63 4.33 25.32
N GLY A 433 15.35 4.07 25.58
CA GLY A 433 14.38 3.56 24.62
C GLY A 433 14.28 2.03 24.52
N TYR A 434 15.05 1.27 25.30
CA TYR A 434 14.94 -0.19 25.35
C TYR A 434 13.58 -0.59 25.93
N ARG A 435 12.88 -1.52 25.26
CA ARG A 435 11.54 -1.96 25.63
C ARG A 435 11.56 -3.32 26.29
N VAL A 436 10.70 -3.52 27.29
CA VAL A 436 10.45 -4.81 27.93
C VAL A 436 8.95 -5.05 27.99
N HIS A 437 8.50 -6.23 27.56
CA HIS A 437 7.12 -6.67 27.77
C HIS A 437 7.08 -8.18 28.04
N ALA A 438 5.99 -8.66 28.63
CA ALA A 438 5.77 -10.09 28.82
C ALA A 438 4.90 -10.66 27.68
N LYS A 439 5.26 -11.84 27.17
CA LYS A 439 4.41 -12.61 26.27
C LYS A 439 4.47 -14.10 26.57
N HIS A 440 3.47 -14.83 26.12
CA HIS A 440 3.52 -16.28 26.13
C HIS A 440 4.46 -16.81 25.03
N ARG A 441 4.94 -18.04 25.20
CA ARG A 441 5.67 -18.76 24.14
C ARG A 441 4.71 -19.09 22.99
N GLU A 442 5.22 -19.12 21.77
CA GLU A 442 4.41 -19.45 20.59
C GLU A 442 3.83 -20.87 20.65
N THR A 443 4.54 -21.81 21.27
CA THR A 443 4.09 -23.21 21.45
C THR A 443 3.14 -23.44 22.60
N ASP A 444 3.19 -22.60 23.63
CA ASP A 444 2.54 -22.87 24.90
C ASP A 444 2.10 -21.56 25.55
N ARG A 445 0.79 -21.31 25.47
CA ARG A 445 0.14 -20.13 26.03
C ARG A 445 0.19 -20.06 27.56
N THR A 446 0.57 -21.15 28.22
CA THR A 446 0.74 -21.23 29.68
C THR A 446 2.15 -20.84 30.14
N GLN A 447 3.14 -20.84 29.24
CA GLN A 447 4.50 -20.46 29.54
C GLN A 447 4.79 -19.03 29.11
N TRP A 448 5.14 -18.17 30.07
CA TRP A 448 5.43 -16.76 29.85
C TRP A 448 6.90 -16.44 30.04
N HIS A 449 7.39 -15.49 29.24
CA HIS A 449 8.73 -14.93 29.36
C HIS A 449 8.73 -13.43 29.02
N LEU A 450 9.79 -12.76 29.40
CA LEU A 450 10.06 -11.37 29.06
C LEU A 450 10.72 -11.29 27.69
N VAL A 451 10.34 -10.28 26.92
CA VAL A 451 10.93 -9.91 25.64
C VAL A 451 11.50 -8.52 25.76
N GLY A 452 12.80 -8.41 25.51
CA GLY A 452 13.50 -7.15 25.38
C GLY A 452 13.59 -6.72 23.93
N THR A 453 13.48 -5.44 23.62
CA THR A 453 13.67 -4.92 22.27
C THR A 453 14.58 -3.70 22.29
N SER A 454 15.66 -3.77 21.53
CA SER A 454 16.65 -2.69 21.40
C SER A 454 16.01 -1.45 20.78
N PRO A 455 16.42 -0.23 21.19
CA PRO A 455 16.00 1.00 20.55
C PRO A 455 16.69 1.25 19.20
N GLU A 456 17.83 0.60 18.94
CA GLU A 456 18.62 0.80 17.72
C GLU A 456 18.07 -0.06 16.57
N PRO A 457 17.49 0.54 15.51
CA PRO A 457 16.98 -0.20 14.38
C PRO A 457 18.02 -0.41 13.29
N THR A 458 17.75 -1.41 12.44
CA THR A 458 18.34 -1.52 11.11
C THR A 458 17.25 -1.27 10.08
N HIS A 459 17.47 -0.31 9.17
CA HIS A 459 16.61 -0.11 8.00
C HIS A 459 17.05 -1.06 6.89
N CYS A 460 16.16 -1.99 6.52
CA CYS A 460 16.43 -2.99 5.50
C CYS A 460 15.63 -2.65 4.24
N HIS A 461 16.31 -2.47 3.10
CA HIS A 461 15.72 -2.22 1.78
C HIS A 461 16.06 -3.37 0.84
N LYS A 462 15.07 -3.91 0.13
CA LYS A 462 15.24 -5.02 -0.82
C LYS A 462 14.63 -4.68 -2.18
N PRO A 463 15.39 -3.97 -3.03
CA PRO A 463 14.95 -3.55 -4.36
C PRO A 463 15.17 -4.65 -5.41
N ALA A 464 14.71 -4.37 -6.64
CA ALA A 464 15.04 -5.10 -7.87
C ALA A 464 14.99 -6.65 -7.77
N THR A 465 14.07 -7.18 -6.98
CA THR A 465 13.99 -8.62 -6.71
C THR A 465 13.00 -9.29 -7.66
N VAL A 466 13.49 -10.24 -8.46
CA VAL A 466 12.65 -11.03 -9.38
C VAL A 466 11.57 -11.82 -8.65
N SER A 467 10.51 -12.21 -9.36
CA SER A 467 9.47 -13.08 -8.79
C SER A 467 10.11 -14.38 -8.26
N GLY A 468 9.71 -14.80 -7.06
CA GLY A 468 10.34 -15.93 -6.35
C GLY A 468 11.60 -15.56 -5.54
N GLY A 469 12.21 -14.40 -5.75
CA GLY A 469 13.39 -13.94 -5.00
C GLY A 469 13.11 -13.48 -3.55
N GLY A 470 11.86 -13.63 -3.09
CA GLY A 470 11.45 -13.33 -1.72
C GLY A 470 11.50 -11.85 -1.37
N LYS A 471 11.03 -10.96 -2.25
CA LYS A 471 10.99 -9.50 -2.00
C LYS A 471 10.23 -9.16 -0.71
N SER A 472 9.05 -9.75 -0.53
CA SER A 472 8.19 -9.52 0.64
C SER A 472 8.64 -10.27 1.90
N GLU A 473 9.51 -11.27 1.77
CA GLU A 473 9.98 -12.07 2.92
C GLU A 473 10.81 -11.23 3.91
N ILE A 474 11.36 -10.09 3.47
CA ILE A 474 12.11 -9.15 4.33
C ILE A 474 11.28 -8.59 5.49
N SER A 475 9.96 -8.52 5.32
CA SER A 475 9.04 -7.96 6.32
C SER A 475 8.08 -9.02 6.89
N LYS A 476 8.27 -10.30 6.54
CA LYS A 476 7.42 -11.38 7.03
C LYS A 476 7.82 -11.78 8.45
N SER A 477 6.85 -12.22 9.25
CA SER A 477 7.10 -12.72 10.59
C SER A 477 7.99 -13.96 10.56
N ILE A 478 9.12 -13.92 11.28
CA ILE A 478 9.96 -15.10 11.49
C ILE A 478 9.33 -16.10 12.47
N LEU A 479 8.37 -15.67 13.30
CA LEU A 479 7.73 -16.52 14.30
C LEU A 479 6.97 -17.69 13.65
N ASP A 480 6.38 -17.47 12.47
CA ASP A 480 5.66 -18.49 11.71
C ASP A 480 6.59 -19.60 11.18
N ALA A 481 7.91 -19.35 11.16
CA ALA A 481 8.92 -20.29 10.68
C ALA A 481 9.58 -21.09 11.82
N PHE A 482 9.20 -20.86 13.08
CA PHE A 482 9.81 -21.54 14.22
C PHE A 482 9.49 -23.04 14.20
N GLN A 483 10.52 -23.87 14.44
CA GLN A 483 10.39 -25.31 14.67
C GLN A 483 10.74 -25.61 16.12
N PHE A 484 9.93 -26.45 16.76
CA PHE A 484 10.05 -26.75 18.19
C PHE A 484 10.56 -28.18 18.37
N GLY A 485 11.86 -28.31 18.64
CA GLY A 485 12.53 -29.57 18.90
C GLY A 485 12.77 -29.83 20.39
N SER A 486 13.28 -31.02 20.70
CA SER A 486 13.73 -31.41 22.04
C SER A 486 15.20 -31.03 22.26
N ILE A 487 15.60 -30.94 23.53
CA ILE A 487 17.01 -30.91 23.92
C ILE A 487 17.59 -32.30 23.70
N TRP A 488 18.71 -32.39 22.99
CA TRP A 488 19.37 -33.65 22.71
C TRP A 488 20.20 -34.11 23.92
N VAL A 489 20.01 -35.37 24.32
CA VAL A 489 20.75 -36.05 25.39
C VAL A 489 21.11 -37.43 24.87
N SER A 490 22.41 -37.77 24.88
CA SER A 490 22.89 -39.07 24.40
C SER A 490 22.88 -40.09 25.53
N ASN A 491 23.48 -39.72 26.66
CA ASN A 491 23.53 -40.53 27.87
C ASN A 491 23.30 -39.61 29.05
N LEU A 492 22.11 -39.69 29.65
CA LEU A 492 21.68 -38.77 30.68
C LEU A 492 22.67 -38.66 31.84
N THR A 493 23.24 -39.77 32.30
CA THR A 493 24.17 -39.74 33.45
C THR A 493 25.47 -39.05 33.06
N GLU A 494 26.11 -39.48 31.97
CA GLU A 494 27.39 -38.93 31.54
C GLU A 494 27.26 -37.44 31.14
N ASP A 495 26.19 -37.09 30.43
CA ASP A 495 25.92 -35.72 30.00
C ASP A 495 25.65 -34.82 31.22
N MET A 496 24.92 -35.29 32.24
CA MET A 496 24.67 -34.52 33.46
C MET A 496 25.93 -34.39 34.34
N ASP A 497 26.78 -35.42 34.41
CA ASP A 497 28.08 -35.31 35.09
C ASP A 497 28.97 -34.26 34.42
N HIS A 498 28.94 -34.17 33.08
CA HIS A 498 29.66 -33.14 32.33
C HIS A 498 29.11 -31.74 32.61
N VAL A 499 27.78 -31.59 32.62
CA VAL A 499 27.10 -30.33 32.98
C VAL A 499 27.50 -29.91 34.39
N GLN A 500 27.51 -30.83 35.35
CA GLN A 500 27.89 -30.53 36.73
C GLN A 500 29.33 -29.97 36.82
N ARG A 501 30.28 -30.61 36.12
CA ARG A 501 31.68 -30.11 36.07
C ARG A 501 31.80 -28.70 35.48
N LEU A 502 30.96 -28.36 34.50
CA LEU A 502 30.92 -27.01 33.95
C LEU A 502 30.28 -26.02 34.95
N VAL A 503 29.20 -26.41 35.61
CA VAL A 503 28.54 -25.57 36.62
C VAL A 503 29.47 -25.23 37.79
N ASP A 504 30.28 -26.19 38.23
CA ASP A 504 31.21 -26.04 39.35
C ASP A 504 32.55 -25.40 38.96
N GLY A 505 32.78 -25.13 37.67
CA GLY A 505 34.02 -24.55 37.16
C GLY A 505 34.25 -23.12 37.62
N ASP A 506 35.51 -22.77 37.94
CA ASP A 506 35.91 -21.38 38.17
C ASP A 506 36.32 -20.70 36.86
N TYR A 507 35.53 -19.71 36.46
CA TYR A 507 35.74 -18.93 35.25
C TYR A 507 36.19 -17.49 35.52
N SER A 508 36.59 -17.17 36.76
CA SER A 508 37.01 -15.82 37.15
C SER A 508 38.33 -15.38 36.49
N HIS A 509 39.15 -16.33 36.04
CA HIS A 509 40.45 -16.11 35.40
C HIS A 509 40.46 -16.35 33.88
N ARG A 510 39.30 -16.28 33.25
CA ARG A 510 39.09 -16.64 31.83
C ARG A 510 39.65 -15.68 30.80
N PHE A 511 40.01 -14.44 31.16
CA PHE A 511 40.38 -13.42 30.18
C PHE A 511 41.88 -13.46 29.86
N ALA A 512 42.23 -13.26 28.58
CA ALA A 512 43.62 -13.12 28.13
C ALA A 512 44.29 -11.87 28.70
N ASP A 513 43.51 -10.81 28.94
CA ASP A 513 43.92 -9.61 29.65
C ASP A 513 43.86 -9.85 31.18
N PRO A 514 45.01 -9.90 31.88
CA PRO A 514 45.07 -10.19 33.30
C PRO A 514 44.30 -9.19 34.17
N ASP A 515 44.18 -7.93 33.74
CA ASP A 515 43.52 -6.89 34.54
C ASP A 515 42.02 -7.12 34.69
N ARG A 516 41.43 -7.93 33.80
CA ARG A 516 40.00 -8.28 33.80
C ARG A 516 39.69 -9.51 34.63
N ASN A 517 40.71 -10.31 34.98
CA ASN A 517 40.56 -11.50 35.79
C ASN A 517 40.24 -11.15 37.25
N GLY A 518 39.45 -11.98 37.91
CA GLY A 518 39.02 -11.76 39.29
C GLY A 518 38.05 -10.58 39.49
N ARG A 519 37.41 -10.09 38.42
CA ARG A 519 36.34 -9.06 38.52
C ARG A 519 34.93 -9.63 38.48
N ASP A 520 34.73 -10.75 37.78
CA ASP A 520 33.43 -11.41 37.63
C ASP A 520 33.46 -12.80 38.25
N HIS A 521 32.87 -12.90 39.44
CA HIS A 521 32.80 -14.12 40.25
C HIS A 521 31.40 -14.75 40.27
N ARG A 522 30.45 -14.25 39.47
CA ARG A 522 29.07 -14.74 39.49
C ARG A 522 29.02 -16.20 39.07
N PRO A 523 28.49 -17.14 39.89
CA PRO A 523 28.30 -18.53 39.50
C PRO A 523 27.39 -18.68 38.28
N ILE A 524 27.49 -19.81 37.54
CA ILE A 524 26.69 -20.05 36.33
C ILE A 524 25.19 -19.98 36.60
N LEU A 525 24.73 -20.58 37.70
CA LEU A 525 23.32 -20.66 38.08
C LEU A 525 22.86 -19.49 38.97
N SER A 526 23.68 -18.43 39.11
CA SER A 526 23.30 -17.26 39.89
C SER A 526 22.11 -16.53 39.26
N PRO A 527 21.11 -16.08 40.05
CA PRO A 527 20.01 -15.26 39.54
C PRO A 527 20.48 -13.90 38.98
N GLU A 528 21.67 -13.44 39.39
CA GLU A 528 22.30 -12.20 38.88
C GLU A 528 23.04 -12.43 37.55
N ARG A 529 23.02 -13.66 37.03
CA ARG A 529 23.69 -14.05 35.79
C ARG A 529 22.67 -14.39 34.72
N SER A 530 22.52 -13.50 33.74
CA SER A 530 21.57 -13.72 32.63
C SER A 530 21.99 -14.90 31.75
N LEU A 531 21.01 -15.58 31.14
CA LEU A 531 21.26 -16.67 30.18
C LEU A 531 22.22 -16.24 29.06
N GLY A 532 22.05 -15.02 28.53
CA GLY A 532 22.96 -14.48 27.51
C GLY A 532 24.41 -14.39 27.98
N SER A 533 24.65 -14.04 29.24
CA SER A 533 26.00 -14.00 29.82
C SER A 533 26.61 -15.39 30.04
N VAL A 534 25.79 -16.41 30.26
CA VAL A 534 26.23 -17.82 30.32
C VAL A 534 26.60 -18.31 28.92
N ILE A 535 25.78 -18.02 27.91
CA ILE A 535 26.11 -18.34 26.50
C ILE A 535 27.44 -17.67 26.12
N LYS A 536 27.61 -16.37 26.43
CA LYS A 536 28.87 -15.65 26.19
C LYS A 536 30.07 -16.28 26.90
N LEU A 537 29.88 -16.77 28.13
CA LEU A 537 30.94 -17.44 28.88
C LEU A 537 31.38 -18.74 28.19
N MET A 538 30.43 -19.51 27.66
CA MET A 538 30.68 -20.82 27.05
C MET A 538 30.95 -20.76 25.55
N THR A 539 31.02 -19.55 24.98
CA THR A 539 31.33 -19.36 23.57
C THR A 539 32.78 -18.89 23.45
N PRO A 540 33.65 -19.62 22.71
CA PRO A 540 35.03 -19.21 22.49
C PRO A 540 35.13 -17.76 22.02
N SER A 541 36.08 -17.02 22.59
CA SER A 541 36.30 -15.61 22.30
C SER A 541 37.79 -15.30 22.29
N PRO A 542 38.29 -14.46 21.36
CA PRO A 542 39.66 -13.95 21.40
C PRO A 542 40.01 -13.15 22.67
N SER A 543 38.99 -12.75 23.45
CA SER A 543 39.20 -12.12 24.76
C SER A 543 39.54 -13.11 25.87
N PHE A 544 39.38 -14.41 25.64
CA PHE A 544 39.65 -15.46 26.62
C PHE A 544 41.08 -15.98 26.49
N SER A 545 41.64 -16.45 27.60
CA SER A 545 42.93 -17.14 27.62
C SER A 545 42.84 -18.44 26.82
N ASP A 546 43.94 -18.81 26.16
CA ASP A 546 44.06 -20.05 25.37
C ASP A 546 43.87 -21.32 26.22
#